data_AF-A0A2E1W567-F1
#
_entry.id   AF-A0A2E1W567-F1
#
_cell.length_a   1.000
_cell.length_b   1.000
_cell.length_c   1.000
_cell.angle_alpha   90.00
_cell.angle_beta   90.00
_cell.angle_gamma   90.00
#
_symmetry.space_group_name_H-M   'P 1'
#
loop_
_entity.id
_entity.type
_entity.pdbx_description
1 polymer ?
#
loop_
_entity_poly.entity_id
_entity_poly.type
_entity_poly.pdbx_seq_one_letter_code
_entity_poly.pdbx_strand_id
1 'polypeptide(L)'
;MDALIKSAKIISPHSPFHLQTKDILIENGLITKIGENLSGSKNIIEAEGLCVSDGWVDLFSVIREPGNEHQDTIENLLKSAAKGGFTSLLGVSGTEPPIDNKSQIRFIKSSSANNLVNLLPAGTVSEKQEGKEITEMYDMYLSGAIAFTDGKKVLESPELLKRALLYAKPFGGRIICYCEDQTIANHGMINEGEVAASLGMKVRPSLAEELAITRDLYIAEYTESPLHITGVSTQKSVHIIKEAKEKGIKVTCDVNIANLYFTDQEIKSFDTNYKLLPSLRSEEDRLALINGLKDGIIDAVSSGHTPTNIETKFCEFDNAEFGGISLEAFFGALNKTLGDDFSDEDIIRLIATNPSKVLGFNLKIDEKEKANITLFNTKGSTHFGKSDIECISKNSPFIGAELKGKVIGVINNNQLKLI
;
A
#
# COMPACT_ATOMS: atom_id res chain seq x y z
N MET A 1 -1.10 25.38 -12.15
CA MET A 1 -1.37 24.57 -13.33
C MET A 1 -2.86 24.57 -13.56
N ASP A 2 -3.25 24.73 -14.82
CA ASP A 2 -4.66 24.83 -15.21
C ASP A 2 -5.02 23.66 -16.13
N ALA A 3 -6.10 22.94 -15.84
CA ALA A 3 -6.55 21.74 -16.57
C ALA A 3 -8.07 21.75 -16.70
N LEU A 4 -8.56 21.11 -17.76
CA LEU A 4 -9.98 20.87 -17.94
C LEU A 4 -10.19 19.39 -18.22
N ILE A 5 -10.74 18.68 -17.26
CA ILE A 5 -11.14 17.29 -17.42
C ILE A 5 -12.56 17.29 -18.00
N LYS A 6 -12.77 16.62 -19.13
CA LYS A 6 -14.07 16.59 -19.83
C LYS A 6 -14.80 15.29 -19.60
N SER A 7 -16.12 15.37 -19.38
CA SER A 7 -17.04 14.23 -19.39
C SER A 7 -16.59 13.03 -18.55
N ALA A 8 -16.03 13.28 -17.36
CA ALA A 8 -15.50 12.22 -16.50
C ALA A 8 -16.53 11.78 -15.46
N LYS A 9 -16.63 10.46 -15.22
CA LYS A 9 -17.41 9.90 -14.10
C LYS A 9 -16.65 10.13 -12.79
N ILE A 10 -17.24 10.90 -11.88
CA ILE A 10 -16.61 11.27 -10.61
C ILE A 10 -16.91 10.22 -9.54
N ILE A 11 -15.88 9.65 -8.93
CA ILE A 11 -15.96 8.65 -7.86
C ILE A 11 -15.27 9.20 -6.62
N SER A 12 -15.98 10.06 -5.91
CA SER A 12 -15.57 10.64 -4.62
C SER A 12 -16.76 10.60 -3.65
N PRO A 13 -16.88 9.59 -2.76
CA PRO A 13 -18.08 9.40 -1.92
C PRO A 13 -18.44 10.59 -1.02
N HIS A 14 -17.47 11.47 -0.74
CA HIS A 14 -17.65 12.66 0.09
C HIS A 14 -17.99 13.93 -0.71
N SER A 15 -18.14 13.81 -2.03
CA SER A 15 -18.47 14.91 -2.95
C SER A 15 -19.97 14.92 -3.30
N PRO A 16 -20.61 16.09 -3.48
CA PRO A 16 -21.97 16.15 -4.02
C PRO A 16 -22.04 15.74 -5.50
N PHE A 17 -20.90 15.59 -6.17
CA PHE A 17 -20.79 15.16 -7.57
C PHE A 17 -20.55 13.65 -7.71
N HIS A 18 -20.56 12.90 -6.61
CA HIS A 18 -20.35 11.46 -6.61
C HIS A 18 -21.27 10.72 -7.60
N LEU A 19 -20.68 9.83 -8.40
CA LEU A 19 -21.30 9.03 -9.48
C LEU A 19 -21.90 9.84 -10.63
N GLN A 20 -21.65 11.15 -10.70
CA GLN A 20 -22.08 11.99 -11.81
C GLN A 20 -20.98 12.10 -12.87
N THR A 21 -21.40 12.26 -14.13
CA THR A 21 -20.50 12.60 -15.23
C THR A 21 -20.48 14.11 -15.42
N LYS A 22 -19.33 14.74 -15.19
CA LYS A 22 -19.16 16.20 -15.25
C LYS A 22 -17.79 16.58 -15.82
N ASP A 23 -17.68 17.84 -16.20
CA ASP A 23 -16.39 18.49 -16.45
C ASP A 23 -15.83 19.04 -15.13
N ILE A 24 -14.50 19.02 -14.98
CA ILE A 24 -13.78 19.58 -13.83
C ILE A 24 -12.77 20.60 -14.35
N LEU A 25 -12.97 21.87 -14.00
CA LEU A 25 -12.01 22.94 -14.27
C LEU A 25 -11.09 23.11 -13.07
N ILE A 26 -9.79 23.05 -13.33
CA ILE A 26 -8.73 23.28 -12.36
C ILE A 26 -7.96 24.52 -12.79
N GLU A 27 -7.78 25.45 -11.87
CA GLU A 27 -6.97 26.66 -12.07
C GLU A 27 -6.03 26.83 -10.87
N ASN A 28 -4.75 27.05 -11.14
CA ASN A 28 -3.70 27.16 -10.11
C ASN A 28 -3.70 25.99 -9.10
N GLY A 29 -4.06 24.79 -9.57
CA GLY A 29 -4.09 23.58 -8.74
C GLY A 29 -5.29 23.47 -7.79
N LEU A 30 -6.25 24.38 -7.90
CA LEU A 30 -7.54 24.34 -7.20
C LEU A 30 -8.64 23.93 -8.17
N ILE A 31 -9.59 23.14 -7.71
CA ILE A 31 -10.80 22.81 -8.45
C ILE A 31 -11.71 24.02 -8.39
N THR A 32 -11.80 24.81 -9.46
CA THR A 32 -12.56 26.08 -9.44
C THR A 32 -14.01 25.89 -9.81
N LYS A 33 -14.33 24.89 -10.64
CA LYS A 33 -15.70 24.60 -11.05
C LYS A 33 -15.90 23.14 -11.44
N ILE A 34 -17.02 22.57 -11.03
CA ILE A 34 -17.49 21.25 -11.50
C ILE A 34 -18.89 21.44 -12.12
N GLY A 35 -19.07 20.98 -13.37
CA GLY A 35 -20.31 21.28 -14.08
C GLY A 35 -20.38 20.69 -15.48
N GLU A 36 -21.25 21.25 -16.31
CA GLU A 36 -21.44 20.81 -17.70
C GLU A 36 -20.89 21.85 -18.67
N ASN A 37 -20.35 21.38 -19.80
CA ASN A 37 -19.89 22.20 -20.92
C ASN A 37 -18.92 23.31 -20.49
N LEU A 38 -18.02 22.98 -19.55
CA LEU A 38 -17.00 23.91 -19.09
C LEU A 38 -15.95 24.15 -20.18
N SER A 39 -15.39 25.36 -20.15
CA SER A 39 -14.25 25.81 -20.94
C SER A 39 -13.34 26.66 -20.03
N GLY A 40 -12.09 26.91 -20.42
CA GLY A 40 -11.20 27.79 -19.64
C GLY A 40 -9.74 27.33 -19.53
N SER A 41 -9.41 26.10 -19.92
CA SER A 41 -8.02 25.61 -19.96
C SER A 41 -7.63 25.11 -21.35
N LYS A 42 -6.35 25.27 -21.70
CA LYS A 42 -5.72 24.67 -22.88
C LYS A 42 -5.32 23.20 -22.66
N ASN A 43 -5.17 22.77 -21.40
CA ASN A 43 -4.82 21.40 -21.06
C ASN A 43 -6.11 20.58 -20.88
N ILE A 44 -6.71 20.20 -22.00
CA ILE A 44 -7.93 19.41 -22.02
C ILE A 44 -7.58 17.92 -21.89
N ILE A 45 -8.21 17.25 -20.92
CA ILE A 45 -8.08 15.82 -20.69
C ILE A 45 -9.43 15.18 -20.96
N GLU A 46 -9.47 14.33 -21.98
CA GLU A 46 -10.68 13.64 -22.42
C GLU A 46 -10.31 12.24 -22.90
N ALA A 47 -11.09 11.25 -22.48
CA ALA A 47 -10.96 9.87 -22.94
C ALA A 47 -12.32 9.17 -22.85
N GLU A 48 -12.57 8.20 -23.72
CA GLU A 48 -13.76 7.37 -23.61
C GLU A 48 -13.76 6.60 -22.30
N GLY A 49 -14.87 6.65 -21.55
CA GLY A 49 -15.00 5.95 -20.26
C GLY A 49 -14.10 6.51 -19.15
N LEU A 50 -13.66 7.77 -19.26
CA LEU A 50 -12.82 8.42 -18.26
C LEU A 50 -13.51 8.46 -16.90
N CYS A 51 -12.85 7.87 -15.91
CA CYS A 51 -13.20 7.97 -14.50
C CYS A 51 -12.19 8.87 -13.78
N VAL A 52 -12.66 9.58 -12.77
CA VAL A 52 -11.82 10.33 -11.85
C VAL A 52 -12.22 10.01 -10.43
N SER A 53 -11.25 9.84 -9.53
CA SER A 53 -11.49 9.61 -8.12
C SER A 53 -10.61 10.50 -7.25
N ASP A 54 -10.93 10.53 -5.96
CA ASP A 54 -9.97 10.95 -4.94
C ASP A 54 -8.62 10.28 -5.21
N GLY A 55 -7.53 11.03 -5.02
CA GLY A 55 -6.19 10.50 -5.26
C GLY A 55 -5.88 9.27 -4.42
N TRP A 56 -5.25 8.27 -5.04
CA TRP A 56 -5.00 6.99 -4.39
C TRP A 56 -3.85 7.07 -3.38
N VAL A 57 -3.95 6.26 -2.33
CA VAL A 57 -3.05 6.24 -1.19
C VAL A 57 -2.57 4.82 -0.94
N ASP A 58 -1.25 4.60 -1.03
CA ASP A 58 -0.65 3.32 -0.65
C ASP A 58 -0.27 3.31 0.83
N LEU A 59 -0.54 2.19 1.51
CA LEU A 59 -0.23 2.01 2.93
C LEU A 59 1.13 1.38 3.20
N PHE A 60 1.80 0.82 2.18
CA PHE A 60 3.07 0.13 2.42
C PHE A 60 4.01 0.19 1.20
N SER A 61 4.94 1.13 1.22
CA SER A 61 6.01 1.26 0.23
C SER A 61 7.37 1.40 0.91
N VAL A 62 8.32 0.52 0.60
CA VAL A 62 9.67 0.54 1.20
C VAL A 62 10.53 1.63 0.58
N ILE A 63 11.03 2.55 1.41
CA ILE A 63 12.03 3.54 1.02
C ILE A 63 13.42 2.91 1.16
N ARG A 64 14.25 3.04 0.12
CA ARG A 64 15.63 2.54 0.09
C ARG A 64 16.69 3.63 0.25
N GLU A 65 16.33 4.89 0.02
CA GLU A 65 17.23 6.04 0.16
C GLU A 65 16.97 6.78 1.51
N PRO A 66 18.01 7.01 2.33
CA PRO A 66 19.43 6.84 2.03
C PRO A 66 19.96 5.40 2.31
N GLY A 67 21.10 5.07 1.70
CA GLY A 67 21.95 3.92 2.01
C GLY A 67 21.77 2.70 1.11
N ASN A 68 20.56 2.47 0.58
CA ASN A 68 20.25 1.34 -0.30
C ASN A 68 19.79 1.79 -1.69
N GLU A 69 20.34 2.90 -2.20
CA GLU A 69 19.93 3.54 -3.47
C GLU A 69 20.07 2.64 -4.70
N HIS A 70 20.96 1.64 -4.62
CA HIS A 70 21.13 0.61 -5.64
C HIS A 70 19.88 -0.26 -5.82
N GLN A 71 18.99 -0.34 -4.82
CA GLN A 71 17.72 -1.07 -4.90
C GLN A 71 16.60 -0.16 -5.42
N ASP A 72 16.52 1.08 -4.93
CA ASP A 72 15.69 2.15 -5.50
C ASP A 72 16.03 3.53 -4.91
N THR A 73 15.58 4.61 -5.55
CA THR A 73 15.70 5.99 -5.05
C THR A 73 14.34 6.60 -4.72
N ILE A 74 14.29 7.66 -3.91
CA ILE A 74 13.02 8.38 -3.63
C ILE A 74 12.42 8.91 -4.94
N GLU A 75 13.25 9.40 -5.86
CA GLU A 75 12.78 9.88 -7.15
C GLU A 75 12.07 8.79 -7.97
N ASN A 76 12.67 7.61 -8.07
CA ASN A 76 12.09 6.49 -8.83
C ASN A 76 10.87 5.89 -8.13
N LEU A 77 10.86 5.83 -6.80
CA LEU A 77 9.69 5.43 -6.02
C LEU A 77 8.49 6.34 -6.36
N LEU A 78 8.69 7.66 -6.36
CA LEU A 78 7.60 8.62 -6.64
C LEU A 78 7.17 8.61 -8.11
N LYS A 79 8.07 8.32 -9.05
CA LYS A 79 7.71 8.08 -10.46
C LYS A 79 6.87 6.81 -10.62
N SER A 80 7.29 5.71 -9.99
CA SER A 80 6.57 4.43 -9.99
C SER A 80 5.16 4.61 -9.42
N ALA A 81 5.04 5.34 -8.31
CA ALA A 81 3.76 5.65 -7.69
C ALA A 81 2.86 6.51 -8.58
N ALA A 82 3.39 7.58 -9.18
CA ALA A 82 2.62 8.42 -10.10
C ALA A 82 2.10 7.62 -11.30
N LYS A 83 2.94 6.73 -11.87
CA LYS A 83 2.57 5.82 -12.94
C LYS A 83 1.55 4.77 -12.50
N GLY A 84 1.61 4.33 -11.25
CA GLY A 84 0.63 3.48 -10.60
C GLY A 84 -0.70 4.17 -10.24
N GLY A 85 -0.80 5.49 -10.43
CA GLY A 85 -2.00 6.27 -10.11
C GLY A 85 -2.09 6.79 -8.68
N PHE A 86 -1.04 6.62 -7.87
CA PHE A 86 -1.01 7.09 -6.49
C PHE A 86 -0.69 8.58 -6.41
N THR A 87 -1.34 9.26 -5.48
CA THR A 87 -1.02 10.66 -5.11
C THR A 87 -0.33 10.74 -3.76
N SER A 88 -0.42 9.70 -2.93
CA SER A 88 0.29 9.61 -1.65
C SER A 88 0.76 8.19 -1.38
N LEU A 89 1.91 8.05 -0.71
CA LEU A 89 2.45 6.76 -0.27
C LEU A 89 2.87 6.87 1.18
N LEU A 90 2.58 5.85 1.99
CA LEU A 90 3.28 5.64 3.24
C LEU A 90 4.64 5.01 2.97
N GLY A 91 5.70 5.77 3.24
CA GLY A 91 7.07 5.33 3.10
C GLY A 91 7.59 4.67 4.38
N VAL A 92 7.88 3.37 4.33
CA VAL A 92 8.43 2.60 5.45
C VAL A 92 9.94 2.42 5.31
N SER A 93 10.66 2.31 6.42
CA SER A 93 12.13 2.27 6.41
C SER A 93 12.66 0.93 5.88
N GLY A 94 13.30 0.96 4.72
CA GLY A 94 14.30 -0.01 4.24
C GLY A 94 15.64 0.66 3.94
N THR A 95 15.89 1.79 4.62
CA THR A 95 17.05 2.66 4.51
C THR A 95 18.17 2.20 5.43
N GLU A 96 19.40 2.66 5.17
CA GLU A 96 20.54 2.47 6.05
C GLU A 96 21.24 3.82 6.26
N PRO A 97 21.18 4.44 7.46
CA PRO A 97 20.53 3.93 8.67
C PRO A 97 18.98 4.01 8.61
N PRO A 98 18.26 3.27 9.47
CA PRO A 98 16.80 3.31 9.53
C PRO A 98 16.21 4.69 9.86
N ILE A 99 14.92 4.88 9.58
CA ILE A 99 14.19 6.14 9.84
C ILE A 99 13.75 6.18 11.31
N ASP A 100 14.71 6.18 12.23
CA ASP A 100 14.49 6.02 13.68
C ASP A 100 14.59 7.33 14.48
N ASN A 101 14.82 8.47 13.80
CA ASN A 101 14.98 9.76 14.42
C ASN A 101 14.48 10.93 13.55
N LYS A 102 14.36 12.11 14.17
CA LYS A 102 13.83 13.32 13.53
C LYS A 102 14.62 13.80 12.31
N SER A 103 15.93 13.58 12.27
CA SER A 103 16.77 14.02 11.15
C SER A 103 16.43 13.23 9.90
N GLN A 104 16.20 11.92 10.03
CA GLN A 104 15.78 11.06 8.93
C GLN A 104 14.39 11.42 8.41
N ILE A 105 13.42 11.66 9.32
CA ILE A 105 12.09 12.13 8.92
C ILE A 105 12.18 13.43 8.10
N ARG A 106 12.99 14.39 8.55
CA ARG A 106 13.19 15.66 7.83
C ARG A 106 13.88 15.48 6.49
N PHE A 107 14.87 14.59 6.42
CA PHE A 107 15.54 14.25 5.17
C PHE A 107 14.51 13.76 4.14
N ILE A 108 13.73 12.73 4.47
CA ILE A 108 12.72 12.18 3.55
C ILE A 108 11.76 13.28 3.07
N LYS A 109 11.21 14.08 3.99
CA LYS A 109 10.31 15.18 3.63
C LYS A 109 10.96 16.21 2.70
N SER A 110 12.24 16.53 2.93
CA SER A 110 12.97 17.50 2.12
C SER A 110 13.29 16.94 0.73
N SER A 111 13.68 15.66 0.64
CA SER A 111 14.03 14.98 -0.60
C SER A 111 12.80 14.72 -1.48
N SER A 112 11.62 14.56 -0.89
CA SER A 112 10.36 14.39 -1.62
C SER A 112 9.57 15.70 -1.80
N ALA A 113 10.12 16.85 -1.40
CA ALA A 113 9.40 18.11 -1.45
C ALA A 113 9.04 18.51 -2.89
N ASN A 114 7.88 19.16 -3.07
CA ASN A 114 7.38 19.62 -4.37
C ASN A 114 7.23 18.52 -5.43
N ASN A 115 7.13 17.25 -5.04
CA ASN A 115 6.86 16.17 -5.99
C ASN A 115 5.35 16.03 -6.26
N LEU A 116 5.01 15.40 -7.39
CA LEU A 116 3.62 15.08 -7.74
C LEU A 116 2.99 14.14 -6.71
N VAL A 117 3.75 13.19 -6.17
CA VAL A 117 3.28 12.23 -5.16
C VAL A 117 3.77 12.67 -3.78
N ASN A 118 2.88 12.63 -2.79
CA ASN A 118 3.22 12.88 -1.39
C ASN A 118 3.89 11.63 -0.78
N LEU A 119 5.17 11.73 -0.44
CA LEU A 119 5.83 10.72 0.39
C LEU A 119 5.56 11.02 1.86
N LEU A 120 4.80 10.18 2.54
CA LEU A 120 4.44 10.31 3.94
C LEU A 120 5.36 9.39 4.75
N PRO A 121 6.37 9.90 5.47
CA PRO A 121 7.33 9.04 6.15
C PRO A 121 6.69 8.37 7.38
N ALA A 122 6.94 7.06 7.53
CA ALA A 122 6.77 6.36 8.78
C ALA A 122 8.11 6.31 9.55
N GLY A 123 8.07 6.66 10.82
CA GLY A 123 9.23 6.45 11.72
C GLY A 123 9.29 4.98 12.16
N THR A 124 10.45 4.49 12.56
CA THR A 124 10.54 3.14 13.14
C THR A 124 10.00 3.14 14.57
N VAL A 125 9.38 2.04 14.97
CA VAL A 125 8.93 1.86 16.36
C VAL A 125 10.15 1.67 17.25
N SER A 126 11.14 0.90 16.80
CA SER A 126 12.34 0.61 17.58
C SER A 126 13.61 1.28 17.04
N GLU A 127 14.52 1.61 17.95
CA GLU A 127 15.83 2.16 17.61
C GLU A 127 16.56 1.20 16.67
N LYS A 128 17.08 1.72 15.55
CA LYS A 128 17.75 0.94 14.49
C LYS A 128 16.96 -0.25 13.94
N GLN A 129 15.64 -0.31 14.18
CA GLN A 129 14.79 -1.47 13.92
C GLN A 129 15.27 -2.77 14.57
N GLU A 130 15.83 -2.69 15.79
CA GLU A 130 16.33 -3.88 16.52
C GLU A 130 15.28 -4.58 17.38
N GLY A 131 14.08 -4.00 17.55
CA GLY A 131 13.01 -4.59 18.36
C GLY A 131 13.28 -4.63 19.86
N LYS A 132 14.19 -3.77 20.36
CA LYS A 132 14.61 -3.74 21.78
C LYS A 132 14.03 -2.57 22.57
N GLU A 133 14.24 -1.35 22.09
CA GLU A 133 13.80 -0.11 22.74
C GLU A 133 13.02 0.76 21.76
N ILE A 134 12.01 1.48 22.26
CA ILE A 134 11.21 2.40 21.44
C ILE A 134 12.05 3.61 21.04
N THR A 135 11.80 4.14 19.85
CA THR A 135 12.36 5.43 19.41
C THR A 135 11.70 6.62 20.10
N GLU A 136 12.28 7.81 19.94
CA GLU A 136 11.66 9.10 20.26
C GLU A 136 10.54 9.44 19.25
N MET A 137 9.48 8.63 19.23
CA MET A 137 8.38 8.71 18.26
C MET A 137 7.70 10.08 18.28
N TYR A 138 7.63 10.76 19.43
CA TYR A 138 7.01 12.08 19.52
C TYR A 138 7.85 13.16 18.80
N ASP A 139 9.18 13.12 18.92
CA ASP A 139 10.08 14.02 18.19
C ASP A 139 10.00 13.81 16.66
N MET A 140 9.82 12.56 16.25
CA MET A 140 9.58 12.19 14.85
C MET A 140 8.22 12.66 14.35
N TYR A 141 7.16 12.50 15.15
CA TYR A 141 5.82 12.99 14.84
C TYR A 141 5.84 14.51 14.59
N LEU A 142 6.45 15.28 15.50
CA LEU A 142 6.61 16.74 15.34
C LEU A 142 7.42 17.13 14.10
N SER A 143 8.26 16.23 13.59
CA SER A 143 9.05 16.44 12.38
C SER A 143 8.35 16.01 11.09
N GLY A 144 7.18 15.36 11.20
CA GLY A 144 6.32 15.00 10.08
C GLY A 144 6.10 13.50 9.86
N ALA A 145 6.49 12.63 10.80
CA ALA A 145 6.11 11.22 10.74
C ALA A 145 4.59 11.06 10.90
N ILE A 146 3.94 10.32 10.01
CA ILE A 146 2.47 10.13 10.05
C ILE A 146 2.04 8.84 10.77
N ALA A 147 2.96 7.87 10.83
CA ALA A 147 2.78 6.56 11.44
C ALA A 147 4.15 6.00 11.91
N PHE A 148 4.12 4.89 12.65
CA PHE A 148 5.30 4.21 13.16
C PHE A 148 5.25 2.71 12.87
N THR A 149 6.32 2.19 12.29
CA THR A 149 6.46 0.77 11.93
C THR A 149 7.91 0.36 11.73
N ASP A 150 8.25 -0.86 12.12
CA ASP A 150 9.54 -1.48 11.76
C ASP A 150 9.48 -2.16 10.38
N GLY A 151 8.44 -1.85 9.58
CA GLY A 151 8.24 -2.41 8.25
C GLY A 151 7.93 -3.89 8.33
N LYS A 152 8.68 -4.71 7.58
CA LYS A 152 8.58 -6.18 7.62
C LYS A 152 9.48 -6.82 8.69
N LYS A 153 10.24 -6.04 9.47
CA LYS A 153 10.89 -6.55 10.68
C LYS A 153 9.84 -6.64 11.79
N VAL A 154 9.62 -7.85 12.29
CA VAL A 154 8.59 -8.12 13.28
C VAL A 154 8.95 -7.53 14.63
N LEU A 155 7.96 -6.94 15.32
CA LEU A 155 8.06 -6.63 16.74
C LEU A 155 7.88 -7.92 17.55
N GLU A 156 8.99 -8.59 17.86
CA GLU A 156 8.95 -9.87 18.59
C GLU A 156 8.50 -9.71 20.04
N SER A 157 8.91 -8.62 20.69
CA SER A 157 8.62 -8.36 22.10
C SER A 157 7.18 -7.84 22.31
N PRO A 158 6.30 -8.58 23.01
CA PRO A 158 4.97 -8.10 23.38
C PRO A 158 5.04 -6.83 24.24
N GLU A 159 6.06 -6.74 25.10
CA GLU A 159 6.29 -5.59 25.97
C GLU A 159 6.64 -4.32 25.18
N LEU A 160 7.45 -4.46 24.12
CA LEU A 160 7.79 -3.34 23.26
C LEU A 160 6.56 -2.79 22.54
N LEU A 161 5.72 -3.67 21.97
CA LEU A 161 4.48 -3.25 21.34
C LEU A 161 3.55 -2.55 22.33
N LYS A 162 3.39 -3.10 23.55
CA LYS A 162 2.59 -2.48 24.61
C LYS A 162 3.11 -1.08 24.95
N ARG A 163 4.42 -0.92 25.13
CA ARG A 163 5.07 0.39 25.39
C ARG A 163 4.84 1.36 24.23
N ALA A 164 5.02 0.90 22.99
CA ALA A 164 4.82 1.72 21.80
C ALA A 164 3.37 2.22 21.67
N LEU A 165 2.39 1.33 21.85
CA LEU A 165 0.96 1.66 21.81
C LEU A 165 0.57 2.65 22.93
N LEU A 166 1.08 2.47 24.14
CA LEU A 166 0.83 3.40 25.26
C LEU A 166 1.51 4.75 25.04
N TYR A 167 2.72 4.76 24.48
CA TYR A 167 3.47 5.98 24.19
C TYR A 167 2.84 6.78 23.03
N ALA A 168 2.37 6.12 21.97
CA ALA A 168 1.78 6.76 20.80
C ALA A 168 0.37 7.33 21.04
N LYS A 169 -0.40 6.69 21.92
CA LYS A 169 -1.81 7.02 22.20
C LYS A 169 -2.07 8.51 22.50
N PRO A 170 -1.34 9.20 23.39
CA PRO A 170 -1.66 10.56 23.80
C PRO A 170 -1.50 11.61 22.70
N PHE A 171 -0.64 11.38 21.71
CA PHE A 171 -0.44 12.29 20.58
C PHE A 171 -1.10 11.79 19.28
N GLY A 172 -1.88 10.71 19.35
CA GLY A 172 -2.55 10.12 18.19
C GLY A 172 -1.60 9.47 17.19
N GLY A 173 -0.43 9.00 17.66
CA GLY A 173 0.49 8.23 16.84
C GLY A 173 -0.13 6.90 16.39
N ARG A 174 0.12 6.52 15.14
CA ARG A 174 -0.43 5.30 14.53
C ARG A 174 0.64 4.23 14.50
N ILE A 175 0.38 3.09 15.12
CA ILE A 175 1.28 1.93 15.07
C ILE A 175 0.81 0.97 13.98
N ILE A 176 1.72 0.59 13.10
CA ILE A 176 1.49 -0.40 12.04
C ILE A 176 2.43 -1.58 12.23
N CYS A 177 1.87 -2.79 12.26
CA CYS A 177 2.61 -4.02 12.50
C CYS A 177 2.49 -4.97 11.31
N TYR A 178 3.63 -5.51 10.87
CA TYR A 178 3.68 -6.77 10.15
C TYR A 178 3.74 -7.90 11.19
N CYS A 179 2.73 -8.77 11.18
CA CYS A 179 2.53 -9.78 12.22
C CYS A 179 2.99 -11.16 11.76
N GLU A 180 4.06 -11.68 12.35
CA GLU A 180 4.54 -13.04 12.08
C GLU A 180 5.43 -13.55 13.22
N ASP A 181 5.13 -14.69 13.80
CA ASP A 181 6.02 -15.32 14.77
C ASP A 181 7.24 -15.93 14.07
N GLN A 182 8.43 -15.36 14.28
CA GLN A 182 9.68 -15.81 13.64
C GLN A 182 10.12 -17.21 14.08
N THR A 183 9.75 -17.64 15.29
CA THR A 183 10.11 -18.97 15.81
C THR A 183 9.28 -20.07 15.16
N ILE A 184 8.04 -19.76 14.80
CA ILE A 184 7.14 -20.65 14.05
C ILE A 184 7.42 -20.58 12.54
N ALA A 185 7.66 -19.38 12.00
CA ALA A 185 8.04 -19.19 10.61
C ALA A 185 9.38 -19.86 10.27
N ASN A 186 10.32 -19.90 11.23
CA ASN A 186 11.56 -20.68 11.23
C ASN A 186 12.32 -20.70 9.88
N HIS A 187 12.62 -19.53 9.33
CA HIS A 187 13.29 -19.37 8.03
C HIS A 187 12.57 -20.04 6.83
N GLY A 188 11.27 -20.27 6.95
CA GLY A 188 10.40 -20.76 5.88
C GLY A 188 10.41 -19.85 4.66
N MET A 189 10.32 -20.42 3.47
CA MET A 189 10.44 -19.70 2.20
C MET A 189 9.10 -19.47 1.53
N ILE A 190 8.18 -20.42 1.71
CA ILE A 190 6.90 -20.47 1.00
C ILE A 190 5.79 -20.93 1.94
N ASN A 191 4.54 -20.85 1.51
CA ASN A 191 3.40 -21.32 2.29
C ASN A 191 3.52 -22.80 2.69
N GLU A 192 3.08 -23.15 3.89
CA GLU A 192 2.86 -24.55 4.27
C GLU A 192 1.61 -25.07 3.55
N GLY A 193 1.77 -26.10 2.72
CA GLY A 193 0.67 -26.66 1.94
C GLY A 193 1.12 -27.68 0.91
N GLU A 194 0.19 -28.08 0.03
CA GLU A 194 0.41 -29.09 -1.00
C GLU A 194 1.58 -28.73 -1.93
N VAL A 195 1.67 -27.46 -2.34
CA VAL A 195 2.78 -27.00 -3.21
C VAL A 195 4.11 -27.23 -2.53
N ALA A 196 4.28 -26.81 -1.28
CA ALA A 196 5.53 -26.99 -0.58
C ALA A 196 5.88 -28.45 -0.34
N ALA A 197 4.89 -29.29 -0.01
CA ALA A 197 5.08 -30.73 0.14
C ALA A 197 5.57 -31.36 -1.18
N SER A 198 5.05 -30.91 -2.33
CA SER A 198 5.48 -31.40 -3.65
C SER A 198 6.89 -30.93 -4.06
N LEU A 199 7.31 -29.74 -3.61
CA LEU A 199 8.61 -29.15 -3.96
C LEU A 199 9.71 -29.47 -2.92
N GLY A 200 9.35 -29.96 -1.74
CA GLY A 200 10.29 -30.27 -0.65
C GLY A 200 10.95 -29.03 -0.04
N MET A 201 10.29 -27.87 -0.10
CA MET A 201 10.86 -26.59 0.33
C MET A 201 10.54 -26.25 1.78
N LYS A 202 11.37 -25.40 2.40
CA LYS A 202 11.13 -24.91 3.77
C LYS A 202 9.86 -24.05 3.81
N VAL A 203 8.98 -24.36 4.74
CA VAL A 203 7.65 -23.74 4.84
C VAL A 203 7.57 -22.68 5.92
N ARG A 204 6.69 -21.72 5.69
CA ARG A 204 6.29 -20.66 6.60
C ARG A 204 4.79 -20.82 6.86
N PRO A 205 4.36 -21.47 7.95
CA PRO A 205 2.97 -21.84 8.14
C PRO A 205 2.07 -20.64 8.43
N SER A 206 0.78 -20.74 8.09
CA SER A 206 -0.24 -19.72 8.42
C SER A 206 -0.31 -19.41 9.91
N LEU A 207 -0.04 -20.43 10.75
CA LEU A 207 0.03 -20.31 12.20
C LEU A 207 0.97 -19.18 12.69
N ALA A 208 2.06 -18.91 11.96
CA ALA A 208 3.00 -17.85 12.34
C ALA A 208 2.34 -16.47 12.33
N GLU A 209 1.52 -16.18 11.31
CA GLU A 209 0.77 -14.93 11.20
C GLU A 209 -0.36 -14.88 12.23
N GLU A 210 -1.15 -15.96 12.33
CA GLU A 210 -2.32 -16.04 13.21
C GLU A 210 -1.97 -15.81 14.69
N LEU A 211 -0.86 -16.40 15.17
CA LEU A 211 -0.40 -16.24 16.55
C LEU A 211 0.01 -14.80 16.84
N ALA A 212 0.77 -14.18 15.93
CA ALA A 212 1.25 -12.82 16.08
C ALA A 212 0.08 -11.81 16.06
N ILE A 213 -0.87 -11.97 15.13
CA ILE A 213 -2.08 -11.14 15.06
C ILE A 213 -2.89 -11.27 16.35
N THR A 214 -3.12 -12.50 16.82
CA THR A 214 -3.85 -12.73 18.07
C THR A 214 -3.19 -12.00 19.23
N ARG A 215 -1.87 -12.20 19.42
CA ARG A 215 -1.09 -11.53 20.46
C ARG A 215 -1.21 -10.00 20.38
N ASP A 216 -1.03 -9.43 19.19
CA ASP A 216 -1.02 -7.97 19.00
C ASP A 216 -2.39 -7.36 19.26
N LEU A 217 -3.48 -8.07 18.90
CA LEU A 217 -4.85 -7.68 19.22
C LEU A 217 -5.13 -7.67 20.72
N TYR A 218 -4.67 -8.68 21.48
CA TYR A 218 -4.80 -8.69 22.94
C TYR A 218 -4.08 -7.49 23.58
N ILE A 219 -2.92 -7.09 23.05
CA ILE A 219 -2.17 -5.93 23.54
C ILE A 219 -2.89 -4.62 23.16
N ALA A 220 -3.39 -4.52 21.93
CA ALA A 220 -4.17 -3.37 21.48
C ALA A 220 -5.45 -3.18 22.31
N GLU A 221 -6.14 -4.27 22.64
CA GLU A 221 -7.29 -4.30 23.55
C GLU A 221 -6.89 -3.81 24.94
N TYR A 222 -5.84 -4.40 25.54
CA TYR A 222 -5.35 -4.03 26.87
C TYR A 222 -4.95 -2.55 26.98
N THR A 223 -4.36 -2.00 25.93
CA THR A 223 -3.92 -0.59 25.89
C THR A 223 -5.01 0.37 25.43
N GLU A 224 -6.14 -0.15 24.93
CA GLU A 224 -7.22 0.56 24.25
C GLU A 224 -6.70 1.50 23.14
N SER A 225 -5.64 1.08 22.44
CA SER A 225 -4.96 1.83 21.40
C SER A 225 -5.35 1.33 20.01
N PRO A 226 -5.40 2.22 18.99
CA PRO A 226 -5.58 1.79 17.63
C PRO A 226 -4.35 1.04 17.11
N LEU A 227 -4.57 -0.01 16.31
CA LEU A 227 -3.53 -0.79 15.66
C LEU A 227 -3.90 -1.02 14.19
N HIS A 228 -2.92 -0.93 13.30
CA HIS A 228 -3.08 -1.36 11.91
C HIS A 228 -2.20 -2.60 11.65
N ILE A 229 -2.80 -3.64 11.08
CA ILE A 229 -2.10 -4.87 10.70
C ILE A 229 -1.91 -4.87 9.19
N THR A 230 -0.67 -4.86 8.73
CA THR A 230 -0.36 -4.78 7.29
C THR A 230 -0.08 -6.15 6.68
N GLY A 231 -0.53 -6.36 5.45
CA GLY A 231 -0.28 -7.59 4.69
C GLY A 231 -0.89 -8.84 5.33
N VAL A 232 -2.18 -8.83 5.67
CA VAL A 232 -2.90 -10.05 6.09
C VAL A 232 -2.91 -11.06 4.93
N SER A 233 -2.63 -12.34 5.20
CA SER A 233 -2.53 -13.35 4.13
C SER A 233 -3.38 -14.60 4.32
N THR A 234 -3.93 -14.86 5.51
CA THR A 234 -4.62 -16.13 5.80
C THR A 234 -6.12 -15.95 6.06
N GLN A 235 -6.92 -16.96 5.70
CA GLN A 235 -8.36 -17.01 6.00
C GLN A 235 -8.63 -16.86 7.50
N LYS A 236 -7.84 -17.52 8.35
CA LYS A 236 -8.04 -17.49 9.80
C LYS A 236 -7.64 -16.15 10.42
N SER A 237 -6.62 -15.47 9.88
CA SER A 237 -6.30 -14.09 10.26
C SER A 237 -7.48 -13.15 10.01
N VAL A 238 -8.17 -13.27 8.86
CA VAL A 238 -9.38 -12.49 8.56
C VAL A 238 -10.46 -12.75 9.61
N HIS A 239 -10.67 -14.01 9.99
CA HIS A 239 -11.63 -14.36 11.03
C HIS A 239 -11.27 -13.79 12.41
N ILE A 240 -10.01 -13.91 12.84
CA ILE A 240 -9.51 -13.34 14.10
C ILE A 240 -9.72 -11.82 14.15
N ILE A 241 -9.41 -11.12 13.05
CA ILE A 241 -9.59 -9.66 12.95
C ILE A 241 -11.08 -9.29 13.00
N LYS A 242 -11.95 -10.05 12.34
CA LYS A 242 -13.40 -9.86 12.42
C LYS A 242 -13.89 -9.93 13.86
N GLU A 243 -13.52 -10.99 14.59
CA GLU A 243 -13.92 -11.15 16.00
C GLU A 243 -13.40 -10.00 16.87
N ALA A 244 -12.18 -9.52 16.61
CA ALA A 244 -11.61 -8.38 17.33
C ALA A 244 -12.38 -7.08 17.06
N LYS A 245 -12.75 -6.82 15.80
CA LYS A 245 -13.61 -5.67 15.44
C LYS A 245 -14.98 -5.76 16.11
N GLU A 246 -15.60 -6.95 16.14
CA GLU A 246 -16.88 -7.20 16.80
C GLU A 246 -16.81 -6.98 18.33
N LYS A 247 -15.66 -7.24 18.96
CA LYS A 247 -15.38 -6.91 20.37
C LYS A 247 -15.12 -5.41 20.62
N GLY A 248 -15.04 -4.59 19.57
CA GLY A 248 -14.76 -3.16 19.66
C GLY A 248 -13.27 -2.81 19.76
N ILE A 249 -12.37 -3.77 19.50
CA ILE A 249 -10.94 -3.48 19.39
C ILE A 249 -10.72 -2.57 18.18
N LYS A 250 -9.97 -1.48 18.38
CA LYS A 250 -9.69 -0.46 17.34
C LYS A 250 -8.62 -0.97 16.36
N VAL A 251 -8.90 -2.06 15.67
CA VAL A 251 -8.01 -2.63 14.66
C VAL A 251 -8.48 -2.27 13.26
N THR A 252 -7.53 -1.97 12.38
CA THR A 252 -7.71 -1.97 10.93
C THR A 252 -6.66 -2.88 10.30
N CYS A 253 -6.88 -3.32 9.07
CA CYS A 253 -5.88 -4.09 8.34
C CYS A 253 -5.91 -3.84 6.83
N ASP A 254 -4.80 -4.18 6.19
CA ASP A 254 -4.67 -4.22 4.74
C ASP A 254 -4.21 -5.59 4.25
N VAL A 255 -4.38 -5.81 2.95
CA VAL A 255 -3.86 -6.96 2.21
C VAL A 255 -3.02 -6.47 1.03
N ASN A 256 -1.91 -7.15 0.75
CA ASN A 256 -1.07 -6.83 -0.40
C ASN A 256 -1.73 -7.28 -1.71
N ILE A 257 -1.63 -6.47 -2.77
CA ILE A 257 -2.20 -6.79 -4.08
C ILE A 257 -1.72 -8.14 -4.65
N ALA A 258 -0.47 -8.52 -4.41
CA ALA A 258 0.07 -9.79 -4.88
C ALA A 258 -0.64 -11.00 -4.23
N ASN A 259 -1.06 -10.88 -2.97
CA ASN A 259 -1.79 -11.92 -2.24
C ASN A 259 -3.26 -12.03 -2.66
N LEU A 260 -3.80 -11.02 -3.36
CA LEU A 260 -5.13 -11.09 -3.98
C LEU A 260 -5.08 -11.67 -5.40
N TYR A 261 -3.98 -11.40 -6.11
CA TYR A 261 -3.83 -11.75 -7.52
C TYR A 261 -3.26 -13.15 -7.73
N PHE A 262 -2.26 -13.55 -6.95
CA PHE A 262 -1.55 -14.83 -7.08
C PHE A 262 -1.83 -15.78 -5.90
N THR A 263 -1.42 -17.03 -6.07
CA THR A 263 -1.48 -18.09 -5.06
C THR A 263 -0.09 -18.71 -4.85
N ASP A 264 -0.01 -19.76 -4.03
CA ASP A 264 1.19 -20.57 -3.90
C ASP A 264 1.50 -21.40 -5.16
N GLN A 265 0.58 -21.52 -6.12
CA GLN A 265 0.82 -22.28 -7.36
C GLN A 265 1.94 -21.69 -8.21
N GLU A 266 2.08 -20.36 -8.20
CA GLU A 266 3.10 -19.61 -8.93
C GLU A 266 4.53 -20.03 -8.55
N ILE A 267 4.72 -20.50 -7.31
CA ILE A 267 6.00 -20.95 -6.77
C ILE A 267 6.57 -22.15 -7.53
N LYS A 268 5.73 -22.96 -8.19
CA LYS A 268 6.16 -24.11 -9.01
C LYS A 268 7.09 -23.72 -10.16
N SER A 269 7.07 -22.46 -10.58
CA SER A 269 7.98 -21.92 -11.59
C SER A 269 9.40 -21.68 -11.08
N PHE A 270 9.60 -21.65 -9.76
CA PHE A 270 10.83 -21.18 -9.10
C PHE A 270 11.25 -19.76 -9.47
N ASP A 271 10.36 -18.95 -10.05
CA ASP A 271 10.62 -17.53 -10.26
C ASP A 271 10.68 -16.83 -8.90
N THR A 272 11.86 -16.27 -8.60
CA THR A 272 12.19 -15.61 -7.34
C THR A 272 11.38 -14.34 -7.12
N ASN A 273 10.75 -13.78 -8.15
CA ASN A 273 9.82 -12.66 -8.01
C ASN A 273 8.57 -13.04 -7.18
N TYR A 274 8.20 -14.32 -7.14
CA TYR A 274 7.13 -14.82 -6.26
C TYR A 274 7.58 -15.10 -4.81
N LYS A 275 8.88 -14.94 -4.49
CA LYS A 275 9.37 -14.99 -3.11
C LYS A 275 9.05 -13.68 -2.39
N LEU A 276 7.87 -13.65 -1.76
CA LEU A 276 7.26 -12.46 -1.14
C LEU A 276 7.02 -12.65 0.36
N LEU A 277 6.84 -11.52 1.06
CA LEU A 277 6.37 -11.46 2.45
C LEU A 277 5.15 -10.53 2.53
N PRO A 278 3.99 -10.98 3.07
CA PRO A 278 3.72 -12.38 3.44
C PRO A 278 3.82 -13.31 2.21
N SER A 279 4.05 -14.60 2.44
CA SER A 279 4.13 -15.58 1.35
C SER A 279 2.78 -15.70 0.63
N LEU A 280 2.82 -16.00 -0.68
CA LEU A 280 1.61 -16.35 -1.42
C LEU A 280 1.02 -17.64 -0.84
N ARG A 281 -0.30 -17.64 -0.59
CA ARG A 281 -1.03 -18.69 0.12
C ARG A 281 -1.91 -19.50 -0.83
N SER A 282 -2.68 -20.43 -0.28
CA SER A 282 -3.62 -21.24 -1.05
C SER A 282 -4.70 -20.40 -1.75
N GLU A 283 -5.38 -20.99 -2.73
CA GLU A 283 -6.57 -20.36 -3.34
C GLU A 283 -7.69 -20.12 -2.31
N GLU A 284 -7.81 -20.98 -1.29
CA GLU A 284 -8.78 -20.79 -0.21
C GLU A 284 -8.49 -19.51 0.59
N ASP A 285 -7.23 -19.30 0.95
CA ASP A 285 -6.79 -18.07 1.62
C ASP A 285 -7.03 -16.85 0.72
N ARG A 286 -6.66 -16.92 -0.56
CA ARG A 286 -6.87 -15.83 -1.54
C ARG A 286 -8.34 -15.42 -1.63
N LEU A 287 -9.25 -16.40 -1.75
CA LEU A 287 -10.69 -16.14 -1.78
C LEU A 287 -11.21 -15.59 -0.45
N ALA A 288 -10.67 -16.03 0.67
CA ALA A 288 -11.02 -15.49 1.99
C ALA A 288 -10.60 -14.02 2.14
N LEU A 289 -9.45 -13.62 1.58
CA LEU A 289 -9.02 -12.22 1.55
C LEU A 289 -9.98 -11.37 0.71
N ILE A 290 -10.39 -11.86 -0.47
CA ILE A 290 -11.37 -11.18 -1.33
C ILE A 290 -12.71 -11.01 -0.60
N ASN A 291 -13.22 -12.06 0.04
CA ASN A 291 -14.45 -11.97 0.83
C ASN A 291 -14.28 -11.03 2.03
N GLY A 292 -13.11 -11.02 2.68
CA GLY A 292 -12.78 -10.09 3.75
C GLY A 292 -12.85 -8.62 3.33
N LEU A 293 -12.43 -8.29 2.10
CA LEU A 293 -12.60 -6.96 1.51
C LEU A 293 -14.07 -6.64 1.24
N LYS A 294 -14.82 -7.60 0.70
CA LYS A 294 -16.25 -7.46 0.38
C LYS A 294 -17.08 -7.18 1.64
N ASP A 295 -16.78 -7.89 2.71
CA ASP A 295 -17.45 -7.79 4.00
C ASP A 295 -16.98 -6.58 4.84
N GLY A 296 -15.98 -5.83 4.38
CA GLY A 296 -15.39 -4.70 5.10
C GLY A 296 -14.57 -5.11 6.34
N ILE A 297 -14.19 -6.38 6.43
CA ILE A 297 -13.30 -6.89 7.49
C ILE A 297 -11.87 -6.40 7.21
N ILE A 298 -11.43 -6.46 5.95
CA ILE A 298 -10.16 -5.86 5.50
C ILE A 298 -10.45 -4.46 4.99
N ASP A 299 -9.73 -3.47 5.52
CA ASP A 299 -10.05 -2.06 5.30
C ASP A 299 -9.47 -1.53 3.99
N ALA A 300 -8.32 -2.04 3.56
CA ALA A 300 -7.57 -1.49 2.44
C ALA A 300 -6.80 -2.55 1.64
N VAL A 301 -6.40 -2.19 0.43
CA VAL A 301 -5.41 -2.92 -0.35
C VAL A 301 -4.14 -2.08 -0.45
N SER A 302 -3.00 -2.67 -0.13
CA SER A 302 -1.68 -2.03 -0.22
C SER A 302 -0.83 -2.68 -1.31
N SER A 303 0.16 -1.93 -1.79
CA SER A 303 1.06 -2.42 -2.84
C SER A 303 2.01 -3.49 -2.29
N GLY A 304 2.45 -3.36 -1.03
CA GLY A 304 3.53 -4.17 -0.47
C GLY A 304 4.88 -3.91 -1.17
N HIS A 305 5.02 -2.79 -1.87
CA HIS A 305 6.14 -2.48 -2.76
C HIS A 305 7.48 -2.54 -2.02
N THR A 306 8.27 -3.56 -2.34
CA THR A 306 9.55 -3.88 -1.71
C THR A 306 10.61 -4.10 -2.79
N PRO A 307 11.25 -3.02 -3.29
CA PRO A 307 12.39 -3.13 -4.18
C PRO A 307 13.49 -3.94 -3.50
N THR A 308 14.07 -4.91 -4.18
CA THR A 308 15.24 -5.67 -3.69
C THR A 308 16.34 -5.61 -4.74
N ASN A 309 17.57 -5.96 -4.38
CA ASN A 309 18.63 -5.91 -5.36
C ASN A 309 18.38 -6.90 -6.52
N ILE A 310 18.84 -6.56 -7.73
CA ILE A 310 18.65 -7.41 -8.93
C ILE A 310 19.35 -8.75 -8.72
N GLU A 311 20.58 -8.74 -8.21
CA GLU A 311 21.35 -9.97 -7.99
C GLU A 311 20.71 -10.88 -6.93
N THR A 312 20.01 -10.32 -5.94
CA THR A 312 19.33 -11.11 -4.89
C THR A 312 18.02 -11.71 -5.37
N LYS A 313 17.59 -11.36 -6.58
CA LYS A 313 16.50 -12.03 -7.30
C LYS A 313 17.00 -12.88 -8.46
N PHE A 314 18.18 -12.60 -8.99
CA PHE A 314 18.79 -13.41 -10.04
C PHE A 314 19.69 -14.52 -9.46
N CYS A 315 19.09 -15.37 -8.62
CA CYS A 315 19.74 -16.52 -7.99
C CYS A 315 18.74 -17.67 -7.77
N GLU A 316 19.17 -18.76 -7.14
CA GLU A 316 18.28 -19.86 -6.79
C GLU A 316 17.22 -19.40 -5.78
N PHE A 317 16.01 -19.96 -5.88
CA PHE A 317 14.88 -19.57 -5.02
C PHE A 317 15.23 -19.60 -3.53
N ASP A 318 16.01 -20.58 -3.09
CA ASP A 318 16.46 -20.70 -1.70
C ASP A 318 17.28 -19.50 -1.22
N ASN A 319 18.18 -19.00 -2.09
CA ASN A 319 19.08 -17.88 -1.82
C ASN A 319 18.43 -16.52 -2.06
N ALA A 320 17.33 -16.48 -2.80
CA ALA A 320 16.69 -15.23 -3.16
C ALA A 320 16.16 -14.47 -1.94
N GLU A 321 16.20 -13.14 -1.99
CA GLU A 321 15.59 -12.31 -0.96
C GLU A 321 14.07 -12.26 -1.10
N PHE A 322 13.39 -11.99 0.00
CA PHE A 322 11.96 -11.69 -0.03
C PHE A 322 11.70 -10.26 -0.51
N GLY A 323 10.69 -10.08 -1.34
CA GLY A 323 10.23 -8.76 -1.77
C GLY A 323 9.82 -8.72 -3.23
N GLY A 324 8.95 -7.79 -3.57
CA GLY A 324 8.53 -7.56 -4.94
C GLY A 324 7.91 -6.19 -5.10
N ILE A 325 8.00 -5.63 -6.30
CA ILE A 325 7.43 -4.33 -6.63
C ILE A 325 6.10 -4.49 -7.38
N SER A 326 5.15 -3.60 -7.09
CA SER A 326 3.76 -3.75 -7.56
C SER A 326 3.06 -2.43 -7.90
N LEU A 327 3.58 -1.26 -7.51
CA LEU A 327 2.90 0.04 -7.66
C LEU A 327 2.33 0.27 -9.07
N GLU A 328 3.10 -0.04 -10.11
CA GLU A 328 2.73 0.24 -11.50
C GLU A 328 1.74 -0.78 -12.08
N ALA A 329 1.75 -2.01 -11.55
CA ALA A 329 0.78 -3.05 -11.89
C ALA A 329 -0.50 -2.95 -11.04
N PHE A 330 -0.46 -2.19 -9.93
CA PHE A 330 -1.40 -2.26 -8.82
C PHE A 330 -2.86 -2.15 -9.25
N PHE A 331 -3.24 -1.07 -9.92
CA PHE A 331 -4.63 -0.85 -10.31
C PHE A 331 -5.11 -1.88 -11.32
N GLY A 332 -4.26 -2.19 -12.30
CA GLY A 332 -4.58 -3.15 -13.34
C GLY A 332 -4.79 -4.57 -12.78
N ALA A 333 -3.98 -4.95 -11.79
CA ALA A 333 -4.11 -6.20 -11.07
C ALA A 333 -5.38 -6.20 -10.20
N LEU A 334 -5.60 -5.12 -9.44
CA LEU A 334 -6.75 -4.99 -8.54
C LEU A 334 -8.08 -5.06 -9.30
N ASN A 335 -8.18 -4.32 -10.40
CA ASN A 335 -9.38 -4.29 -11.22
C ASN A 335 -9.58 -5.61 -11.99
N LYS A 336 -8.51 -6.34 -12.33
CA LYS A 336 -8.62 -7.71 -12.86
C LYS A 336 -9.14 -8.69 -11.81
N THR A 337 -8.66 -8.58 -10.56
CA THR A 337 -9.03 -9.48 -9.47
C THR A 337 -10.44 -9.22 -8.93
N LEU A 338 -10.83 -7.95 -8.77
CA LEU A 338 -12.06 -7.57 -8.08
C LEU A 338 -13.16 -7.04 -9.01
N GLY A 339 -12.83 -6.61 -10.23
CA GLY A 339 -13.73 -5.77 -11.04
C GLY A 339 -15.02 -6.42 -11.53
N ASP A 340 -15.19 -7.73 -11.36
CA ASP A 340 -16.45 -8.43 -11.69
C ASP A 340 -17.37 -8.57 -10.45
N ASP A 341 -16.80 -8.51 -9.23
CA ASP A 341 -17.52 -8.70 -7.96
C ASP A 341 -17.69 -7.40 -7.15
N PHE A 342 -16.96 -6.34 -7.51
CA PHE A 342 -16.90 -5.06 -6.81
C PHE A 342 -17.29 -3.92 -7.76
N SER A 343 -17.99 -2.91 -7.23
CA SER A 343 -18.22 -1.69 -8.00
C SER A 343 -16.95 -0.85 -8.10
N ASP A 344 -16.89 0.08 -9.08
CA ASP A 344 -15.79 1.04 -9.16
C ASP A 344 -15.63 1.83 -7.83
N GLU A 345 -16.75 2.13 -7.17
CA GLU A 345 -16.78 2.82 -5.88
C GLU A 345 -16.14 1.98 -4.78
N ASP A 346 -16.44 0.67 -4.71
CA ASP A 346 -15.83 -0.22 -3.73
C ASP A 346 -14.31 -0.32 -3.93
N ILE A 347 -13.84 -0.41 -5.18
CA ILE A 347 -12.41 -0.42 -5.50
C ILE A 347 -11.75 0.88 -5.02
N ILE A 348 -12.33 2.04 -5.34
CA ILE A 348 -11.80 3.35 -4.92
C ILE A 348 -11.81 3.50 -3.40
N ARG A 349 -12.84 2.98 -2.71
CA ARG A 349 -12.89 2.98 -1.25
C ARG A 349 -11.68 2.24 -0.65
N LEU A 350 -11.29 1.10 -1.23
CA LEU A 350 -10.19 0.27 -0.75
C LEU A 350 -8.79 0.88 -0.95
N ILE A 351 -8.64 1.81 -1.90
CA ILE A 351 -7.31 2.34 -2.31
C ILE A 351 -7.16 3.85 -2.15
N ALA A 352 -8.23 4.57 -1.81
CA ALA A 352 -8.20 6.02 -1.58
C ALA A 352 -8.85 6.37 -0.23
N THR A 353 -10.14 6.11 -0.08
CA THR A 353 -10.91 6.57 1.09
C THR A 353 -10.50 5.88 2.38
N ASN A 354 -10.37 4.56 2.40
CA ASN A 354 -10.02 3.83 3.61
C ASN A 354 -8.53 4.00 3.99
N PRO A 355 -7.57 3.87 3.05
CA PRO A 355 -6.16 4.17 3.35
C PRO A 355 -5.92 5.57 3.90
N SER A 356 -6.55 6.61 3.33
CA SER A 356 -6.41 7.98 3.85
C SER A 356 -6.93 8.10 5.29
N LYS A 357 -8.07 7.46 5.60
CA LYS A 357 -8.62 7.39 6.97
C LYS A 357 -7.69 6.66 7.94
N VAL A 358 -7.09 5.54 7.52
CA VAL A 358 -6.08 4.82 8.33
C VAL A 358 -4.94 5.78 8.69
N LEU A 359 -4.46 6.58 7.73
CA LEU A 359 -3.41 7.58 7.95
C LEU A 359 -3.90 8.90 8.57
N GLY A 360 -5.21 9.06 8.80
CA GLY A 360 -5.78 10.19 9.52
C GLY A 360 -6.08 11.44 8.72
N PHE A 361 -6.23 11.33 7.40
CA PHE A 361 -6.67 12.43 6.56
C PHE A 361 -7.83 11.97 5.66
N ASN A 362 -8.51 12.93 5.05
CA ASN A 362 -9.57 12.65 4.08
C ASN A 362 -9.28 13.39 2.78
N LEU A 363 -9.74 12.82 1.69
CA LEU A 363 -9.69 13.40 0.37
C LEU A 363 -11.14 13.59 -0.13
N LYS A 364 -11.36 14.60 -0.96
CA LYS A 364 -12.62 14.82 -1.64
C LYS A 364 -12.41 15.65 -2.90
N ILE A 365 -13.23 15.41 -3.91
CA ILE A 365 -13.31 16.22 -5.13
C ILE A 365 -14.46 17.20 -5.01
N ASP A 366 -14.15 18.43 -4.59
CA ASP A 366 -15.13 19.51 -4.47
C ASP A 366 -14.58 20.82 -5.04
N GLU A 367 -15.47 21.72 -5.42
CA GLU A 367 -15.09 23.10 -5.72
C GLU A 367 -14.38 23.74 -4.52
N LYS A 368 -13.33 24.53 -4.80
CA LYS A 368 -12.41 25.19 -3.87
C LYS A 368 -11.41 24.27 -3.16
N GLU A 369 -11.50 22.96 -3.36
CA GLU A 369 -10.48 22.04 -2.86
C GLU A 369 -9.25 22.01 -3.77
N LYS A 370 -8.11 21.59 -3.21
CA LYS A 370 -6.92 21.29 -4.01
C LYS A 370 -7.18 20.08 -4.90
N ALA A 371 -6.74 20.15 -6.15
CA ALA A 371 -6.82 19.01 -7.05
C ALA A 371 -5.85 17.91 -6.57
N ASN A 372 -6.41 16.86 -5.98
CA ASN A 372 -5.73 15.61 -5.63
C ASN A 372 -6.57 14.46 -6.22
N ILE A 373 -6.30 14.15 -7.48
CA ILE A 373 -7.18 13.37 -8.36
C ILE A 373 -6.36 12.31 -9.10
N THR A 374 -6.90 11.09 -9.16
CA THR A 374 -6.42 10.05 -10.07
C THR A 374 -7.41 9.90 -11.23
N LEU A 375 -6.89 9.85 -12.45
CA LEU A 375 -7.65 9.64 -13.68
C LEU A 375 -7.38 8.22 -14.18
N PHE A 376 -8.43 7.47 -14.52
CA PHE A 376 -8.30 6.07 -14.92
C PHE A 376 -9.44 5.60 -15.81
N ASN A 377 -9.28 4.42 -16.37
CA ASN A 377 -10.31 3.68 -17.08
C ASN A 377 -10.31 2.23 -16.61
N THR A 378 -11.49 1.67 -16.33
CA THR A 378 -11.66 0.30 -15.82
C THR A 378 -11.74 -0.75 -16.94
N LYS A 379 -11.80 -0.32 -18.21
CA LYS A 379 -11.87 -1.17 -19.39
C LYS A 379 -10.52 -1.32 -20.08
N GLY A 380 -10.42 -2.36 -20.91
CA GLY A 380 -9.21 -2.72 -21.64
C GLY A 380 -8.39 -3.76 -20.88
N SER A 381 -7.52 -4.46 -21.61
CA SER A 381 -6.58 -5.43 -21.07
C SER A 381 -5.19 -5.16 -21.65
N THR A 382 -4.16 -5.31 -20.83
CA THR A 382 -2.75 -5.17 -21.23
C THR A 382 -1.90 -6.20 -20.50
N HIS A 383 -0.76 -6.57 -21.08
CA HIS A 383 0.23 -7.36 -20.37
C HIS A 383 1.25 -6.43 -19.73
N PHE A 384 1.59 -6.67 -18.47
CA PHE A 384 2.61 -5.89 -17.76
C PHE A 384 4.00 -6.39 -18.11
N GLY A 385 4.83 -5.50 -18.64
CA GLY A 385 6.19 -5.80 -19.08
C GLY A 385 7.27 -5.15 -18.21
N LYS A 386 8.52 -5.60 -18.35
CA LYS A 386 9.68 -4.95 -17.71
C LYS A 386 9.85 -3.49 -18.13
N SER A 387 9.41 -3.13 -19.34
CA SER A 387 9.40 -1.75 -19.85
C SER A 387 8.45 -0.82 -19.10
N ASP A 388 7.48 -1.39 -18.38
CA ASP A 388 6.48 -0.62 -17.64
C ASP A 388 6.96 -0.24 -16.24
N ILE A 389 8.12 -0.75 -15.82
CA ILE A 389 8.69 -0.51 -14.50
C ILE A 389 9.66 0.67 -14.56
N GLU A 390 9.55 1.62 -13.64
CA GLU A 390 10.46 2.74 -13.39
C GLU A 390 11.52 2.36 -12.35
N CYS A 391 11.11 1.66 -11.27
CA CYS A 391 11.98 1.19 -10.18
C CYS A 391 13.24 0.47 -10.67
N ILE A 392 14.38 0.69 -10.00
CA ILE A 392 15.70 0.16 -10.41
C ILE A 392 15.73 -1.38 -10.38
N SER A 393 15.20 -1.96 -9.31
CA SER A 393 15.22 -3.41 -9.02
C SER A 393 14.52 -4.31 -10.04
N LYS A 394 13.48 -3.83 -10.72
CA LYS A 394 12.64 -4.60 -11.68
C LYS A 394 12.06 -5.93 -11.14
N ASN A 395 12.08 -6.17 -9.83
CA ASN A 395 11.69 -7.45 -9.20
C ASN A 395 10.17 -7.58 -9.02
N SER A 396 9.41 -7.54 -10.11
CA SER A 396 7.95 -7.61 -10.02
C SER A 396 7.41 -9.03 -10.29
N PRO A 397 6.54 -9.57 -9.42
CA PRO A 397 5.82 -10.82 -9.72
C PRO A 397 4.79 -10.66 -10.85
N PHE A 398 4.48 -9.42 -11.25
CA PHE A 398 3.48 -9.13 -12.28
C PHE A 398 4.05 -9.13 -13.71
N ILE A 399 5.35 -9.38 -13.90
CA ILE A 399 5.92 -9.43 -15.25
C ILE A 399 5.26 -10.56 -16.05
N GLY A 400 4.63 -10.19 -17.17
CA GLY A 400 3.85 -11.09 -18.01
C GLY A 400 2.40 -11.27 -17.59
N ALA A 401 1.97 -10.69 -16.47
CA ALA A 401 0.59 -10.78 -16.00
C ALA A 401 -0.37 -9.95 -16.87
N GLU A 402 -1.58 -10.46 -17.06
CA GLU A 402 -2.67 -9.75 -17.73
C GLU A 402 -3.38 -8.80 -16.75
N LEU A 403 -3.32 -7.51 -17.01
CA LEU A 403 -3.95 -6.46 -16.22
C LEU A 403 -5.21 -5.93 -16.89
N LYS A 404 -6.21 -5.51 -16.10
CA LYS A 404 -7.48 -4.95 -16.60
C LYS A 404 -7.61 -3.48 -16.24
N GLY A 405 -7.95 -2.63 -17.20
CA GLY A 405 -8.00 -1.18 -17.00
C GLY A 405 -6.62 -0.54 -17.02
N LYS A 406 -6.58 0.79 -16.97
CA LYS A 406 -5.35 1.58 -16.97
C LYS A 406 -5.49 2.89 -16.22
N VAL A 407 -4.39 3.33 -15.63
CA VAL A 407 -4.25 4.70 -15.14
C VAL A 407 -3.99 5.61 -16.34
N ILE A 408 -4.69 6.74 -16.39
CA ILE A 408 -4.55 7.76 -17.44
C ILE A 408 -3.65 8.89 -16.96
N GLY A 409 -3.71 9.22 -15.67
CA GLY A 409 -2.84 10.22 -15.09
C GLY A 409 -3.19 10.57 -13.66
N VAL A 410 -2.39 11.47 -13.10
CA VAL A 410 -2.50 11.94 -11.72
C VAL A 410 -2.35 13.46 -11.69
N ILE A 411 -3.19 14.12 -10.89
CA ILE A 411 -3.10 15.54 -10.58
C ILE A 411 -2.97 15.69 -9.07
N ASN A 412 -1.87 16.26 -8.62
CA ASN A 412 -1.64 16.57 -7.21
C ASN A 412 -0.54 17.64 -7.09
N ASN A 413 -0.48 18.34 -5.96
CA ASN A 413 0.56 19.35 -5.68
C ASN A 413 0.78 20.36 -6.82
N ASN A 414 -0.33 20.81 -7.45
CA ASN A 414 -0.32 21.76 -8.57
C ASN A 414 0.49 21.26 -9.80
N GLN A 415 0.55 19.94 -9.98
CA GLN A 415 1.23 19.26 -11.08
C GLN A 415 0.29 18.24 -11.72
N LEU A 416 0.53 17.91 -12.99
CA LEU A 416 -0.21 16.91 -13.76
C LEU A 416 0.81 16.00 -14.47
N LYS A 417 0.59 14.69 -14.38
CA LYS A 417 1.27 13.69 -15.19
C LYS A 417 0.23 12.81 -15.87
N LEU A 418 0.26 12.79 -17.19
CA LEU A 418 -0.44 11.78 -18.00
C LEU A 418 0.51 10.61 -18.30
N ILE A 419 -0.06 9.42 -18.48
CA ILE A 419 0.66 8.14 -18.67
C ILE A 419 0.48 7.64 -20.10
#